data_AF-A0A8T4L3G0-F1
#
_entry.id   AF-A0A8T4L3G0-F1
#
_cell.length_a   1.000
_cell.length_b   1.000
_cell.length_c   1.000
_cell.angle_alpha   90.00
_cell.angle_beta   90.00
_cell.angle_gamma   90.00
#
_symmetry.space_group_name_H-M   'P 1'
#
loop_
_entity.id
_entity.type
_entity.pdbx_description
1 polymer ?
#
loop_
_entity_poly.entity_id
_entity_poly.type
_entity_poly.pdbx_seq_one_letter_code
_entity_poly.pdbx_strand_id
1 'polypeptide(L)'
;MRFVVCRNAYQVSDVVFNLVADQLKKKPSSVFLLSSGSSPLGLYKRLVRAHEKGKLDFSKAVFFNLDEYLDCSEYSDSYHFFFHHHLFSRINAQKKNLLLWNPHSLDPEKELLKMHVLLKEFPVDLAILGIGQNGHVAFNEPGSLLNSHVRVVSLSQKTRLDNARFFSSIEAVPKKAFSFGLSEILKSKRVVLLATGTEKAPAVSAMLDRPVSTACPASVLSRHPDAWVIADSLAASLTRFASSGLPADEMDLWNFFNLPRTKKIVVLSSRLPDASMFCGGLLRSLSPKNAVFGIVLEESGATESTRLLEKEALSNGHALGLRCLFVRSKQSKKLSSTKKADEKKLLRLLDSLAPDIVLVPNRFHCGASDRLVRKIGVSWTKRHARSCLWSFESDRGLFEPGSASAAFEFGVDVMLQKYLAIRKLRSFVIAARIDLESKNLSVFRRISLYEWLSESLLLPMHLAAFAELFLVEKTGKGN
;
A
#
# COMPACT_ATOMS: atom_id res chain seq x y z
N MET A 1 -13.24 -19.20 -17.13
CA MET A 1 -12.71 -18.10 -16.28
C MET A 1 -11.53 -18.61 -15.45
N ARG A 2 -10.43 -17.85 -15.37
CA ARG A 2 -9.25 -18.14 -14.55
C ARG A 2 -9.16 -17.14 -13.41
N PHE A 3 -8.90 -17.60 -12.19
CA PHE A 3 -8.72 -16.74 -11.02
C PHE A 3 -7.26 -16.82 -10.55
N VAL A 4 -6.61 -15.67 -10.42
CA VAL A 4 -5.22 -15.53 -9.98
C VAL A 4 -5.21 -14.69 -8.71
N VAL A 5 -4.79 -15.29 -7.61
CA VAL A 5 -4.58 -14.58 -6.35
C VAL A 5 -3.13 -14.13 -6.30
N CYS A 6 -2.95 -12.82 -6.28
CA CYS A 6 -1.70 -12.15 -6.06
C CYS A 6 -1.59 -11.76 -4.58
N ARG A 7 -0.37 -11.54 -4.09
CA ARG A 7 -0.13 -11.13 -2.71
C ARG A 7 -0.65 -9.72 -2.44
N ASN A 8 -0.39 -8.81 -3.37
CA ASN A 8 -0.71 -7.39 -3.26
C ASN A 8 -1.02 -6.77 -4.64
N ALA A 9 -1.47 -5.53 -4.62
CA ALA A 9 -1.82 -4.77 -5.82
C ALA A 9 -0.64 -4.56 -6.81
N TYR A 10 0.61 -4.63 -6.35
CA TYR A 10 1.78 -4.53 -7.22
C TYR A 10 1.84 -5.74 -8.14
N GLN A 11 1.76 -6.94 -7.55
CA GLN A 11 1.81 -8.19 -8.29
C GLN A 11 0.59 -8.33 -9.21
N VAL A 12 -0.60 -7.86 -8.79
CA VAL A 12 -1.76 -7.74 -9.70
C VAL A 12 -1.38 -6.91 -10.93
N SER A 13 -0.78 -5.73 -10.73
CA SER A 13 -0.37 -4.85 -11.84
C SER A 13 0.72 -5.47 -12.71
N ASP A 14 1.61 -6.29 -12.15
CA ASP A 14 2.70 -6.95 -12.89
C ASP A 14 2.18 -8.08 -13.79
N VAL A 15 1.30 -8.95 -13.24
CA VAL A 15 0.65 -10.00 -14.03
C VAL A 15 -0.14 -9.38 -15.19
N VAL A 16 -0.90 -8.31 -14.93
CA VAL A 16 -1.66 -7.63 -15.98
C VAL A 16 -0.76 -6.94 -16.99
N PHE A 17 0.34 -6.30 -16.53
CA PHE A 17 1.33 -5.71 -17.42
C PHE A 17 1.91 -6.73 -18.39
N ASN A 18 2.27 -7.92 -17.90
CA ASN A 18 2.79 -8.99 -18.75
C ASN A 18 1.75 -9.44 -19.79
N LEU A 19 0.47 -9.56 -19.42
CA LEU A 19 -0.60 -9.87 -20.38
C LEU A 19 -0.75 -8.80 -21.48
N VAL A 20 -0.69 -7.52 -21.12
CA VAL A 20 -0.76 -6.40 -22.09
C VAL A 20 0.49 -6.36 -22.97
N ALA A 21 1.67 -6.51 -22.38
CA ALA A 21 2.94 -6.52 -23.09
C ALA A 21 3.02 -7.67 -24.09
N ASP A 22 2.60 -8.87 -23.70
CA ASP A 22 2.55 -10.03 -24.58
C ASP A 22 1.53 -9.86 -25.70
N GLN A 23 0.38 -9.23 -25.40
CA GLN A 23 -0.63 -8.91 -26.42
C GLN A 23 -0.07 -7.92 -27.46
N LEU A 24 0.62 -6.86 -27.03
CA LEU A 24 1.26 -5.90 -27.92
C LEU A 24 2.37 -6.53 -28.78
N LYS A 25 3.21 -7.38 -28.18
CA LYS A 25 4.26 -8.10 -28.92
C LYS A 25 3.67 -9.02 -29.99
N LYS A 26 2.59 -9.74 -29.66
CA LYS A 26 1.91 -10.66 -30.59
C LYS A 26 1.17 -9.92 -31.70
N LYS A 27 0.51 -8.81 -31.37
CA LYS A 27 -0.26 -7.99 -32.30
C LYS A 27 -0.06 -6.51 -31.94
N PRO A 28 0.87 -5.80 -32.60
CA PRO A 28 1.11 -4.38 -32.33
C PRO A 28 -0.12 -3.49 -32.60
N SER A 29 -1.02 -3.92 -33.48
CA SER A 29 -2.31 -3.28 -33.77
C SER A 29 -3.45 -3.78 -32.88
N SER A 30 -3.14 -4.25 -31.67
CA SER A 30 -4.16 -4.72 -30.74
C SER A 30 -5.11 -3.60 -30.34
N VAL A 31 -6.39 -3.97 -30.23
CA VAL A 31 -7.47 -3.10 -29.77
C VAL A 31 -7.70 -3.37 -28.28
N PHE A 32 -7.52 -2.34 -27.46
CA PHE A 32 -7.66 -2.39 -26.01
C PHE A 32 -8.90 -1.64 -25.55
N LEU A 33 -9.64 -2.22 -24.62
CA LEU A 33 -10.70 -1.54 -23.88
C LEU A 33 -10.22 -1.32 -22.45
N LEU A 34 -10.13 -0.06 -22.01
CA LEU A 34 -9.46 0.30 -20.76
C LEU A 34 -10.45 0.88 -19.73
N SER A 35 -10.29 0.46 -18.47
CA SER A 35 -11.00 1.04 -17.33
C SER A 35 -10.25 2.20 -16.69
N SER A 36 -10.98 3.18 -16.15
CA SER A 36 -10.43 4.26 -15.32
C SER A 36 -10.31 3.81 -13.84
N GLY A 37 -10.10 4.76 -12.93
CA GLY A 37 -10.10 4.53 -11.48
C GLY A 37 -8.74 4.15 -10.90
N SER A 38 -8.71 3.83 -9.60
CA SER A 38 -7.45 3.62 -8.86
C SER A 38 -6.77 2.28 -9.15
N SER A 39 -7.53 1.20 -9.31
CA SER A 39 -6.96 -0.16 -9.52
C SER A 39 -6.00 -0.26 -10.71
N PRO A 40 -6.30 0.29 -11.92
CA PRO A 40 -5.41 0.17 -13.07
C PRO A 40 -4.25 1.18 -13.08
N LEU A 41 -4.13 2.10 -12.11
CA LEU A 41 -3.04 3.09 -12.10
C LEU A 41 -1.65 2.43 -12.04
N GLY A 42 -1.52 1.33 -11.29
CA GLY A 42 -0.28 0.55 -11.22
C GLY A 42 0.12 -0.01 -12.59
N LEU A 43 -0.85 -0.52 -13.36
CA LEU A 43 -0.65 -0.97 -14.74
C LEU A 43 -0.19 0.18 -15.65
N TYR A 44 -0.89 1.31 -15.66
CA TYR A 44 -0.56 2.43 -16.56
C TYR A 44 0.85 2.98 -16.32
N LYS A 45 1.26 3.13 -15.05
CA LYS A 45 2.63 3.53 -14.70
C LYS A 45 3.68 2.58 -15.27
N ARG A 46 3.44 1.26 -15.25
CA ARG A 46 4.36 0.28 -15.83
C ARG A 46 4.43 0.34 -17.34
N LEU A 47 3.28 0.49 -18.00
CA LEU A 47 3.22 0.62 -19.46
C LEU A 47 4.00 1.84 -19.94
N VAL A 48 3.82 2.98 -19.27
CA VAL A 48 4.60 4.21 -19.52
C VAL A 48 6.09 3.96 -19.30
N ARG A 49 6.50 3.42 -18.15
CA ARG A 49 7.92 3.14 -17.85
C ARG A 49 8.55 2.18 -18.87
N ALA A 50 7.80 1.19 -19.33
CA ALA A 50 8.26 0.24 -20.35
C ALA A 50 8.42 0.92 -21.72
N HIS A 51 7.51 1.83 -22.07
CA HIS A 51 7.64 2.66 -23.27
C HIS A 51 8.88 3.57 -23.22
N GLU A 52 9.05 4.30 -22.12
CA GLU A 52 10.20 5.22 -21.91
C GLU A 52 11.54 4.48 -22.00
N LYS A 53 11.57 3.19 -21.64
CA LYS A 53 12.73 2.30 -21.77
C LYS A 53 12.86 1.62 -23.15
N GLY A 54 12.02 1.98 -24.13
CA GLY A 54 12.01 1.41 -25.47
C GLY A 54 11.53 -0.06 -25.54
N LYS A 55 10.89 -0.58 -24.49
CA LYS A 55 10.46 -1.99 -24.42
C LYS A 55 9.07 -2.25 -25.02
N LEU A 56 8.23 -1.22 -25.11
CA LEU A 56 6.88 -1.30 -25.68
C LEU A 56 6.66 -0.16 -26.68
N ASP A 57 6.02 -0.50 -27.79
CA ASP A 57 5.58 0.44 -28.83
C ASP A 57 4.05 0.40 -28.93
N PHE A 58 3.43 1.58 -28.82
CA PHE A 58 1.98 1.76 -28.87
C PHE A 58 1.53 2.47 -30.15
N SER A 59 2.44 2.73 -31.09
CA SER A 59 2.17 3.51 -32.31
C SER A 59 1.05 2.94 -33.20
N LYS A 60 0.83 1.62 -33.14
CA LYS A 60 -0.19 0.91 -33.90
C LYS A 60 -1.41 0.49 -33.07
N ALA A 61 -1.33 0.57 -31.74
CA ALA A 61 -2.38 0.13 -30.85
C ALA A 61 -3.61 1.05 -30.94
N VAL A 62 -4.78 0.48 -30.70
CA VAL A 62 -6.08 1.18 -30.70
C VAL A 62 -6.70 1.07 -29.31
N PHE A 63 -7.32 2.14 -28.83
CA PHE A 63 -7.81 2.23 -27.46
C PHE A 63 -9.23 2.76 -27.40
N PHE A 64 -10.07 2.08 -26.63
CA PHE A 64 -11.35 2.55 -26.15
C PHE A 64 -11.29 2.77 -24.64
N ASN A 65 -12.01 3.76 -24.11
CA ASN A 65 -12.35 3.80 -22.68
C ASN A 65 -13.71 3.16 -22.42
N LEU A 66 -13.80 2.45 -21.31
CA LEU A 66 -14.96 1.66 -20.91
C LEU A 66 -16.21 2.51 -20.62
N ASP A 67 -16.01 3.71 -20.12
CA ASP A 67 -17.05 4.63 -19.69
C ASP A 67 -16.51 6.07 -19.66
N GLU A 68 -17.44 7.01 -19.62
CA GLU A 68 -17.14 8.44 -19.48
C GLU A 68 -18.33 9.15 -18.84
N TYR A 69 -18.04 10.10 -17.95
CA TYR A 69 -19.08 10.94 -17.39
C TYR A 69 -19.68 11.86 -18.46
N LEU A 70 -20.99 12.06 -18.39
CA LEU A 70 -21.68 13.04 -19.23
C LEU A 70 -21.88 14.32 -18.43
N ASP A 71 -21.65 15.47 -19.07
CA ASP A 71 -21.84 16.79 -18.47
C ASP A 71 -20.90 17.09 -17.29
N CYS A 72 -19.63 16.66 -17.37
CA CYS A 72 -18.62 17.11 -16.42
C CYS A 72 -18.49 18.64 -16.43
N SER A 73 -18.53 19.26 -15.25
CA SER A 73 -18.32 20.70 -15.08
C SER A 73 -16.89 21.11 -15.39
N GLU A 74 -15.91 20.29 -15.02
CA GLU A 74 -14.50 20.50 -15.32
C GLU A 74 -13.95 19.35 -16.17
N TYR A 75 -13.15 19.68 -17.19
CA TYR A 75 -12.52 18.66 -18.02
C TYR A 75 -11.56 17.76 -17.22
N SER A 76 -10.91 18.30 -16.18
CA SER A 76 -10.03 17.57 -15.26
C SER A 76 -10.72 16.39 -14.56
N ASP A 77 -12.04 16.42 -14.45
CA ASP A 77 -12.82 15.39 -13.78
C ASP A 77 -13.27 14.27 -14.74
N SER A 78 -13.04 14.44 -16.05
CA SER A 78 -13.39 13.43 -17.05
C SER A 78 -12.43 12.25 -17.06
N TYR A 79 -12.93 11.08 -17.47
CA TYR A 79 -12.06 9.94 -17.72
C TYR A 79 -11.17 10.15 -18.95
N HIS A 80 -11.60 10.99 -19.89
CA HIS A 80 -10.77 11.47 -20.99
C HIS A 80 -9.49 12.13 -20.46
N PHE A 81 -9.62 13.09 -19.53
CA PHE A 81 -8.45 13.70 -18.88
C PHE A 81 -7.64 12.68 -18.09
N PHE A 82 -8.28 11.80 -17.32
CA PHE A 82 -7.60 10.73 -16.57
C PHE A 82 -6.67 9.91 -17.48
N PHE A 83 -7.16 9.45 -18.63
CA PHE A 83 -6.36 8.63 -19.54
C PHE A 83 -5.22 9.41 -20.18
N HIS A 84 -5.45 10.67 -20.56
CA HIS A 84 -4.37 11.53 -21.07
C HIS A 84 -3.30 11.78 -20.01
N HIS A 85 -3.71 12.08 -18.77
CA HIS A 85 -2.81 12.37 -17.67
C HIS A 85 -1.95 11.15 -17.28
N HIS A 86 -2.56 9.97 -17.20
CA HIS A 86 -1.91 8.75 -16.71
C HIS A 86 -1.27 7.88 -17.78
N LEU A 87 -1.68 8.00 -19.05
CA LEU A 87 -1.23 7.09 -20.11
C LEU A 87 -0.94 7.82 -21.43
N PHE A 88 -1.95 8.34 -22.13
CA PHE A 88 -1.82 8.70 -23.55
C PHE A 88 -0.86 9.84 -23.84
N SER A 89 -0.67 10.79 -22.91
CA SER A 89 0.33 11.87 -23.08
C SER A 89 1.76 11.42 -22.82
N ARG A 90 1.98 10.17 -22.42
CA ARG A 90 3.29 9.60 -22.03
C ARG A 90 3.70 8.37 -22.85
N ILE A 91 2.90 8.01 -23.85
CA ILE A 91 3.19 6.93 -24.80
C ILE A 91 3.01 7.42 -26.23
N ASN A 92 3.56 6.69 -27.20
CA ASN A 92 3.52 7.07 -28.62
C ASN A 92 2.23 6.61 -29.36
N ALA A 93 1.10 6.49 -28.67
CA ALA A 93 -0.18 6.13 -29.29
C ALA A 93 -0.65 7.24 -30.26
N GLN A 94 -1.14 6.87 -31.44
CA GLN A 94 -1.63 7.83 -32.42
C GLN A 94 -3.00 8.39 -32.00
N LYS A 95 -3.19 9.71 -32.10
CA LYS A 95 -4.46 10.37 -31.75
C LYS A 95 -5.68 9.75 -32.44
N LYS A 96 -5.56 9.38 -33.72
CA LYS A 96 -6.64 8.73 -34.49
C LYS A 96 -7.02 7.33 -33.98
N ASN A 97 -6.16 6.71 -33.18
CA ASN A 97 -6.38 5.40 -32.58
C ASN A 97 -6.93 5.51 -31.13
N LEU A 98 -7.14 6.72 -30.62
CA LEU A 98 -7.78 6.97 -29.33
C LEU A 98 -9.29 7.15 -29.55
N LEU A 99 -10.02 6.05 -29.53
CA LEU A 99 -11.45 5.97 -29.76
C LEU A 99 -12.21 6.17 -28.46
N LEU A 100 -12.06 7.37 -27.88
CA LEU A 100 -12.61 7.70 -26.57
C LEU A 100 -13.98 8.35 -26.68
N TRP A 101 -14.81 8.16 -25.64
CA TRP A 101 -16.05 8.91 -25.46
C TRP A 101 -15.77 10.42 -25.37
N ASN A 102 -16.69 11.23 -25.89
CA ASN A 102 -16.68 12.68 -25.69
C ASN A 102 -17.41 13.06 -24.38
N PRO A 103 -16.71 13.56 -23.34
CA PRO A 103 -17.33 13.95 -22.07
C PRO A 103 -18.29 15.14 -22.17
N HIS A 104 -18.19 15.94 -23.24
CA HIS A 104 -19.02 17.13 -23.48
C HIS A 104 -19.96 16.95 -24.68
N SER A 105 -20.40 15.72 -24.95
CA SER A 105 -21.31 15.48 -26.07
C SER A 105 -22.66 16.18 -25.85
N LEU A 106 -22.99 17.12 -26.73
CA LEU A 106 -24.31 17.77 -26.78
C LEU A 106 -25.39 16.87 -27.40
N ASP A 107 -24.99 15.80 -28.07
CA ASP A 107 -25.86 14.80 -28.68
C ASP A 107 -25.40 13.38 -28.30
N PRO A 108 -25.87 12.86 -27.14
CA PRO A 108 -25.47 11.54 -26.68
C PRO A 108 -25.85 10.40 -27.64
N GLU A 109 -26.95 10.51 -28.37
CA GLU A 109 -27.39 9.48 -29.32
C GLU A 109 -26.43 9.37 -30.50
N LYS A 110 -25.96 10.51 -31.03
CA LYS A 110 -24.93 10.52 -32.07
C LYS A 110 -23.62 9.89 -31.60
N GLU A 111 -23.21 10.15 -30.36
CA GLU A 111 -22.00 9.55 -29.79
C GLU A 111 -22.16 8.03 -29.59
N LEU A 112 -23.33 7.56 -29.16
CA LEU A 112 -23.65 6.13 -29.07
C LEU A 112 -23.62 5.44 -30.43
N LEU A 113 -24.18 6.07 -31.47
CA LEU A 113 -24.19 5.55 -32.83
C LEU A 113 -22.75 5.46 -33.39
N LYS A 114 -21.95 6.50 -33.18
CA LYS A 114 -20.52 6.51 -33.53
C LYS A 114 -19.79 5.36 -32.85
N MET A 115 -19.99 5.15 -31.55
CA MET A 115 -19.35 4.04 -30.82
C MET A 115 -19.78 2.67 -31.37
N HIS A 116 -21.06 2.52 -31.73
CA HIS A 116 -21.56 1.29 -32.37
C HIS A 116 -20.86 0.96 -33.69
N VAL A 117 -20.55 1.98 -34.50
CA VAL A 117 -19.81 1.80 -35.76
C VAL A 117 -18.36 1.42 -35.47
N LEU A 118 -17.70 2.16 -34.57
CA LEU A 118 -16.30 1.89 -34.21
C LEU A 118 -16.09 0.49 -33.64
N LEU A 119 -17.02 -0.02 -32.84
CA LEU A 119 -16.91 -1.38 -32.27
C LEU A 119 -17.06 -2.50 -33.30
N LYS A 120 -17.71 -2.23 -34.45
CA LYS A 120 -17.77 -3.17 -35.57
C LYS A 120 -16.45 -3.17 -36.34
N GLU A 121 -15.85 -2.00 -36.52
CA GLU A 121 -14.60 -1.83 -37.26
C GLU A 121 -13.37 -2.28 -36.45
N PHE A 122 -13.39 -2.07 -35.13
CA PHE A 122 -12.30 -2.40 -34.22
C PHE A 122 -12.74 -3.38 -33.12
N PRO A 123 -12.86 -4.69 -33.43
CA PRO A 123 -13.16 -5.70 -32.43
C PRO A 123 -12.08 -5.74 -31.33
N VAL A 124 -12.51 -5.69 -30.06
CA VAL A 124 -11.63 -5.62 -28.89
C VAL A 124 -10.83 -6.92 -28.73
N ASP A 125 -9.51 -6.84 -28.73
CA ASP A 125 -8.65 -8.00 -28.47
C ASP A 125 -8.48 -8.23 -26.96
N LEU A 126 -8.32 -7.16 -26.16
CA LEU A 126 -8.10 -7.25 -24.72
C LEU A 126 -8.85 -6.16 -23.96
N ALA A 127 -9.81 -6.56 -23.12
CA ALA A 127 -10.48 -5.67 -22.19
C ALA A 127 -9.84 -5.73 -20.81
N ILE A 128 -9.47 -4.57 -20.28
CA ILE A 128 -8.95 -4.36 -18.93
C ILE A 128 -10.05 -3.70 -18.10
N LEU A 129 -10.50 -4.40 -17.06
CA LEU A 129 -11.65 -4.03 -16.26
C LEU A 129 -11.28 -3.86 -14.78
N GLY A 130 -12.02 -3.00 -14.09
CA GLY A 130 -12.11 -2.99 -12.63
C GLY A 130 -13.45 -3.57 -12.16
N ILE A 131 -13.59 -3.73 -10.84
CA ILE A 131 -14.86 -4.09 -10.19
C ILE A 131 -15.26 -3.05 -9.14
N GLY A 132 -16.53 -2.64 -9.17
CA GLY A 132 -17.15 -1.80 -8.13
C GLY A 132 -17.30 -2.55 -6.81
N GLN A 133 -17.44 -1.84 -5.67
CA GLN A 133 -17.70 -2.50 -4.39
C GLN A 133 -19.04 -3.26 -4.36
N ASN A 134 -19.96 -2.89 -5.24
CA ASN A 134 -21.26 -3.53 -5.45
C ASN A 134 -21.25 -4.55 -6.62
N GLY A 135 -20.08 -4.88 -7.17
CA GLY A 135 -19.97 -5.84 -8.27
C GLY A 135 -20.31 -5.29 -9.66
N HIS A 136 -20.45 -3.97 -9.83
CA HIS A 136 -20.55 -3.39 -11.17
C HIS A 136 -19.23 -3.56 -11.96
N VAL A 137 -19.38 -3.59 -13.28
CA VAL A 137 -18.29 -3.45 -14.26
C VAL A 137 -18.70 -2.32 -15.20
N ALA A 138 -17.77 -1.42 -15.51
CA ALA A 138 -18.10 -0.11 -16.05
C ALA A 138 -19.13 0.58 -15.13
N PHE A 139 -20.15 1.24 -15.69
CA PHE A 139 -21.31 1.71 -14.95
C PHE A 139 -22.53 0.78 -15.11
N ASN A 140 -22.32 -0.53 -15.33
CA ASN A 140 -23.39 -1.53 -15.26
C ASN A 140 -23.67 -1.86 -13.79
N GLU A 141 -24.52 -1.04 -13.16
CA GLU A 141 -24.93 -1.17 -11.76
C GLU A 141 -25.77 -2.44 -11.51
N PRO A 142 -25.85 -2.93 -10.25
CA PRO A 142 -26.80 -3.96 -9.87
C PRO A 142 -28.21 -3.65 -10.38
N GLY A 143 -28.84 -4.63 -11.05
CA GLY A 143 -30.10 -4.48 -11.76
C GLY A 143 -29.96 -4.22 -13.28
N SER A 144 -28.77 -3.90 -13.77
CA SER A 144 -28.51 -3.79 -15.21
C SER A 144 -28.76 -5.10 -15.94
N LEU A 145 -29.34 -5.02 -17.13
CA LEU A 145 -29.55 -6.19 -18.00
C LEU A 145 -28.21 -6.85 -18.36
N LEU A 146 -28.14 -8.18 -18.26
CA LEU A 146 -26.93 -8.95 -18.57
C LEU A 146 -26.55 -8.93 -20.06
N ASN A 147 -27.51 -8.65 -20.94
CA ASN A 147 -27.34 -8.44 -22.37
C ASN A 147 -27.34 -6.95 -22.75
N SER A 148 -27.12 -6.06 -21.79
CA SER A 148 -27.11 -4.61 -22.05
C SER A 148 -26.07 -4.23 -23.09
N HIS A 149 -26.44 -3.26 -23.92
CA HIS A 149 -25.57 -2.64 -24.93
C HIS A 149 -24.96 -1.33 -24.41
N VAL A 150 -24.04 -0.74 -25.18
CA VAL A 150 -23.54 0.62 -24.94
C VAL A 150 -24.72 1.59 -24.82
N ARG A 151 -24.72 2.42 -23.78
CA ARG A 151 -25.85 3.30 -23.46
C ARG A 151 -25.43 4.45 -22.54
N VAL A 152 -26.29 5.46 -22.46
CA VAL A 152 -26.25 6.41 -21.35
C VAL A 152 -26.90 5.77 -20.13
N VAL A 153 -26.24 5.85 -18.98
CA VAL A 153 -26.74 5.36 -17.70
C VAL A 153 -26.89 6.49 -16.70
N SER A 154 -27.86 6.35 -15.79
CA SER A 154 -27.97 7.18 -14.60
C SER A 154 -27.11 6.57 -13.50
N LEU A 155 -26.24 7.37 -12.90
CA LEU A 155 -25.35 6.92 -11.84
C LEU A 155 -26.10 6.82 -10.51
N SER A 156 -25.92 5.70 -9.80
CA SER A 156 -26.54 5.52 -8.48
C SER A 156 -25.95 6.48 -7.45
N GLN A 157 -26.70 6.78 -6.39
CA GLN A 157 -26.19 7.59 -5.29
C GLN A 157 -24.93 6.98 -4.67
N LYS A 158 -24.86 5.65 -4.54
CA LYS A 158 -23.69 4.95 -4.02
C LYS A 158 -22.46 5.15 -4.91
N THR A 159 -22.57 4.98 -6.22
CA THR A 159 -21.46 5.20 -7.15
C THR A 159 -21.01 6.67 -7.15
N ARG A 160 -21.95 7.61 -7.05
CA ARG A 160 -21.61 9.02 -6.91
C ARG A 160 -20.85 9.30 -5.60
N LEU A 161 -21.24 8.68 -4.49
CA LEU A 161 -20.52 8.77 -3.20
C LEU A 161 -19.12 8.14 -3.26
N ASP A 162 -18.99 6.96 -3.87
CA ASP A 162 -17.70 6.26 -4.02
C ASP A 162 -16.71 7.09 -4.87
N ASN A 163 -17.24 7.85 -5.84
CA ASN A 163 -16.46 8.67 -6.75
C ASN A 163 -16.27 10.12 -6.27
N ALA A 164 -17.05 10.59 -5.28
CA ALA A 164 -16.98 11.97 -4.78
C ALA A 164 -15.59 12.38 -4.29
N ARG A 165 -14.75 11.43 -3.86
CA ARG A 165 -13.34 11.68 -3.50
C ARG A 165 -12.46 12.21 -4.65
N PHE A 166 -12.93 12.11 -5.90
CA PHE A 166 -12.25 12.62 -7.09
C PHE A 166 -12.78 13.99 -7.53
N PHE A 167 -13.80 14.53 -6.85
CA PHE A 167 -14.45 15.78 -7.19
C PHE A 167 -14.40 16.75 -6.01
N SER A 168 -14.64 18.03 -6.26
CA SER A 168 -14.69 19.06 -5.21
C SER A 168 -15.86 18.87 -4.24
N SER A 169 -16.97 18.29 -4.70
CA SER A 169 -18.12 17.92 -3.87
C SER A 169 -18.97 16.81 -4.52
N ILE A 170 -19.95 16.27 -3.78
CA ILE A 170 -20.90 15.29 -4.32
C ILE A 170 -21.81 15.90 -5.41
N GLU A 171 -22.10 17.19 -5.34
CA GLU A 171 -22.87 17.93 -6.36
C GLU A 171 -22.12 18.05 -7.68
N ALA A 172 -20.79 18.16 -7.62
CA ALA A 172 -19.92 18.18 -8.80
C ALA A 172 -19.86 16.81 -9.51
N VAL A 173 -20.19 15.71 -8.81
CA VAL A 173 -20.22 14.38 -9.43
C VAL A 173 -21.38 14.29 -10.43
N PRO A 174 -21.12 14.03 -11.73
CA PRO A 174 -22.15 13.92 -12.74
C PRO A 174 -23.23 12.89 -12.39
N LYS A 175 -24.42 13.08 -12.96
CA LYS A 175 -25.56 12.19 -12.74
C LYS A 175 -25.69 11.11 -13.82
N LYS A 176 -25.06 11.32 -14.96
CA LYS A 176 -25.12 10.44 -16.12
C LYS A 176 -23.73 10.11 -16.62
N ALA A 177 -23.62 8.99 -17.32
CA ALA A 177 -22.38 8.57 -17.97
C ALA A 177 -22.69 7.77 -19.24
N PHE A 178 -21.80 7.83 -20.23
CA PHE A 178 -21.69 6.79 -21.23
C PHE A 178 -21.06 5.55 -20.60
N SER A 179 -21.57 4.38 -20.94
CA SER A 179 -21.01 3.13 -20.47
C SER A 179 -21.11 2.04 -21.51
N PHE A 180 -20.07 1.22 -21.60
CA PHE A 180 -20.13 -0.03 -22.32
C PHE A 180 -21.15 -0.97 -21.67
N GLY A 181 -21.93 -1.63 -22.50
CA GLY A 181 -22.80 -2.71 -22.06
C GLY A 181 -22.04 -3.99 -21.77
N LEU A 182 -22.66 -4.88 -21.00
CA LEU A 182 -22.08 -6.21 -20.74
C LEU A 182 -21.93 -7.03 -22.02
N SER A 183 -22.81 -6.83 -23.02
CA SER A 183 -22.73 -7.50 -24.32
C SER A 183 -21.44 -7.16 -25.07
N GLU A 184 -21.02 -5.89 -25.08
CA GLU A 184 -19.80 -5.47 -25.77
C GLU A 184 -18.55 -5.94 -25.02
N ILE A 185 -18.57 -5.89 -23.68
CA ILE A 185 -17.48 -6.42 -22.85
C ILE A 185 -17.28 -7.91 -23.15
N LEU A 186 -18.36 -8.69 -23.21
CA LEU A 186 -18.31 -10.14 -23.47
C LEU A 186 -17.92 -10.51 -24.90
N LYS A 187 -18.00 -9.56 -25.86
CA LYS A 187 -17.52 -9.76 -27.24
C LYS A 187 -16.01 -9.60 -27.39
N SER A 188 -15.32 -9.08 -26.38
CA SER A 188 -13.86 -8.96 -26.38
C SER A 188 -13.23 -10.35 -26.55
N LYS A 189 -12.06 -10.47 -27.19
CA LYS A 189 -11.41 -11.78 -27.31
C LYS A 189 -10.90 -12.30 -25.97
N ARG A 190 -10.38 -11.40 -25.13
CA ARG A 190 -9.97 -11.67 -23.75
C ARG A 190 -10.46 -10.56 -22.83
N VAL A 191 -10.85 -10.96 -21.62
CA VAL A 191 -11.20 -10.03 -20.54
C VAL A 191 -10.26 -10.27 -19.36
N VAL A 192 -9.71 -9.19 -18.80
CA VAL A 192 -8.88 -9.20 -17.59
C VAL A 192 -9.47 -8.21 -16.59
N LEU A 193 -9.99 -8.72 -15.49
CA LEU A 193 -10.52 -7.93 -14.38
C LEU A 193 -9.51 -7.87 -13.24
N LEU A 194 -9.25 -6.66 -12.73
CA LEU A 194 -8.35 -6.38 -11.63
C LEU A 194 -9.14 -6.00 -10.38
N ALA A 195 -8.80 -6.59 -9.24
CA ALA A 195 -9.40 -6.24 -7.95
C ALA A 195 -8.33 -6.13 -6.85
N THR A 196 -8.30 -5.00 -6.14
CA THR A 196 -7.30 -4.74 -5.10
C THR A 196 -7.94 -4.11 -3.88
N GLY A 197 -7.53 -4.57 -2.70
CA GLY A 197 -7.99 -4.06 -1.41
C GLY A 197 -9.25 -4.74 -0.85
N THR A 198 -9.42 -4.64 0.47
CA THR A 198 -10.50 -5.28 1.23
C THR A 198 -11.90 -4.87 0.79
N GLU A 199 -12.07 -3.61 0.37
CA GLU A 199 -13.35 -3.07 -0.11
C GLU A 199 -13.92 -3.82 -1.33
N LYS A 200 -13.07 -4.56 -2.05
CA LYS A 200 -13.49 -5.35 -3.22
C LYS A 200 -13.84 -6.79 -2.87
N ALA A 201 -13.50 -7.27 -1.67
CA ALA A 201 -13.67 -8.66 -1.29
C ALA A 201 -15.12 -9.17 -1.40
N PRO A 202 -16.16 -8.42 -0.97
CA PRO A 202 -17.55 -8.86 -1.13
C PRO A 202 -17.95 -9.01 -2.60
N ALA A 203 -17.53 -8.08 -3.46
CA ALA A 203 -17.83 -8.10 -4.89
C ALA A 203 -17.11 -9.24 -5.62
N VAL A 204 -15.84 -9.49 -5.30
CA VAL A 204 -15.05 -10.59 -5.88
C VAL A 204 -15.63 -11.94 -5.44
N SER A 205 -15.97 -12.09 -4.15
CA SER A 205 -16.67 -13.29 -3.66
C SER A 205 -18.01 -13.49 -4.37
N ALA A 206 -18.86 -12.45 -4.45
CA ALA A 206 -20.14 -12.54 -5.14
C ALA A 206 -19.99 -12.93 -6.62
N MET A 207 -19.01 -12.38 -7.33
CA MET A 207 -18.72 -12.69 -8.73
C MET A 207 -18.28 -14.14 -8.94
N LEU A 208 -17.46 -14.69 -8.04
CA LEU A 208 -16.84 -16.01 -8.19
C LEU A 208 -17.69 -17.14 -7.60
N ASP A 209 -18.36 -16.89 -6.48
CA ASP A 209 -18.98 -17.91 -5.62
C ASP A 209 -20.51 -17.98 -5.78
N ARG A 210 -21.14 -17.04 -6.51
CA ARG A 210 -22.59 -17.02 -6.73
C ARG A 210 -22.95 -17.25 -8.20
N PRO A 211 -24.17 -17.71 -8.50
CA PRO A 211 -24.66 -17.80 -9.88
C PRO A 211 -24.68 -16.45 -10.58
N VAL A 212 -24.61 -16.47 -11.91
CA VAL A 212 -24.71 -15.26 -12.74
C VAL A 212 -26.03 -14.55 -12.47
N SER A 213 -25.97 -13.27 -12.11
CA SER A 213 -27.14 -12.49 -11.72
C SER A 213 -26.95 -10.99 -12.00
N THR A 214 -28.05 -10.29 -12.27
CA THR A 214 -28.07 -8.82 -12.38
C THR A 214 -27.71 -8.15 -11.06
N ALA A 215 -27.82 -8.83 -9.91
CA ALA A 215 -27.41 -8.31 -8.61
C ALA A 215 -25.88 -8.14 -8.49
N CYS A 216 -25.10 -8.92 -9.24
CA CYS A 216 -23.65 -8.77 -9.37
C CYS A 216 -23.27 -8.83 -10.86
N PRO A 217 -23.33 -7.70 -11.57
CA PRO A 217 -23.09 -7.65 -13.02
C PRO A 217 -21.76 -8.28 -13.46
N ALA A 218 -20.70 -8.16 -12.65
CA ALA A 218 -19.41 -8.79 -12.90
C ALA A 218 -19.48 -10.33 -13.02
N SER A 219 -20.46 -10.98 -12.38
CA SER A 219 -20.66 -12.44 -12.46
C SER A 219 -20.86 -12.94 -13.90
N VAL A 220 -21.29 -12.08 -14.83
CA VAL A 220 -21.47 -12.42 -16.24
C VAL A 220 -20.16 -12.85 -16.91
N LEU A 221 -19.00 -12.39 -16.40
CA LEU A 221 -17.69 -12.75 -16.92
C LEU A 221 -17.37 -14.24 -16.80
N SER A 222 -18.08 -14.98 -15.93
CA SER A 222 -18.00 -16.44 -15.88
C SER A 222 -18.42 -17.11 -17.19
N ARG A 223 -19.25 -16.46 -18.01
CA ARG A 223 -19.69 -16.92 -19.34
C ARG A 223 -18.67 -16.67 -20.45
N HIS A 224 -17.64 -15.85 -20.18
CA HIS A 224 -16.66 -15.49 -21.19
C HIS A 224 -15.61 -16.61 -21.37
N PRO A 225 -15.28 -17.01 -22.61
CA PRO A 225 -14.38 -18.13 -22.87
C PRO A 225 -12.95 -17.89 -22.38
N ASP A 226 -12.48 -16.64 -22.41
CA ASP A 226 -11.14 -16.25 -21.95
C ASP A 226 -11.18 -15.05 -20.98
N ALA A 227 -11.83 -15.25 -19.81
CA ALA A 227 -11.83 -14.28 -18.72
C ALA A 227 -10.79 -14.61 -17.65
N TRP A 228 -10.04 -13.60 -17.22
CA TRP A 228 -9.08 -13.60 -16.14
C TRP A 228 -9.55 -12.66 -15.04
N VAL A 229 -9.53 -13.13 -13.80
CA VAL A 229 -9.75 -12.32 -12.60
C VAL A 229 -8.46 -12.35 -11.81
N ILE A 230 -7.82 -11.20 -11.65
CA ILE A 230 -6.54 -11.05 -10.97
C ILE A 230 -6.79 -10.17 -9.75
N ALA A 231 -6.75 -10.79 -8.57
CA ALA A 231 -7.07 -10.14 -7.31
C ALA A 231 -5.88 -10.16 -6.36
N ASP A 232 -5.71 -9.13 -5.52
CA ASP A 232 -4.80 -9.25 -4.38
C ASP A 232 -5.42 -10.08 -3.24
N SER A 233 -4.59 -10.45 -2.26
CA SER A 233 -5.01 -11.28 -1.12
C SER A 233 -6.17 -10.65 -0.34
N LEU A 234 -6.20 -9.33 -0.22
CA LEU A 234 -7.25 -8.58 0.46
C LEU A 234 -8.57 -8.66 -0.31
N ALA A 235 -8.55 -8.47 -1.63
CA ALA A 235 -9.72 -8.60 -2.49
C ALA A 235 -10.18 -10.06 -2.66
N ALA A 236 -9.29 -11.04 -2.46
CA ALA A 236 -9.63 -12.47 -2.47
C ALA A 236 -10.10 -13.01 -1.11
N SER A 237 -10.01 -12.22 -0.04
CA SER A 237 -10.15 -12.68 1.36
C SER A 237 -11.49 -13.34 1.72
N LEU A 238 -12.57 -13.03 0.99
CA LEU A 238 -13.90 -13.60 1.20
C LEU A 238 -14.26 -14.69 0.18
N THR A 239 -13.35 -15.04 -0.72
CA THR A 239 -13.60 -16.06 -1.74
C THR A 239 -13.43 -17.46 -1.16
N ARG A 240 -14.08 -18.46 -1.75
CA ARG A 240 -13.81 -19.87 -1.40
C ARG A 240 -12.36 -20.32 -1.66
N PHE A 241 -11.60 -19.52 -2.41
CA PHE A 241 -10.20 -19.77 -2.76
C PHE A 241 -9.22 -19.05 -1.83
N ALA A 242 -9.71 -18.39 -0.77
CA ALA A 242 -8.86 -17.87 0.29
C ALA A 242 -8.12 -19.05 0.95
N SER A 243 -6.90 -19.34 0.50
CA SER A 243 -6.03 -20.30 1.13
C SER A 243 -5.62 -19.80 2.51
N SER A 244 -5.80 -20.66 3.51
CA SER A 244 -5.30 -20.54 4.87
C SER A 244 -3.81 -20.19 4.88
N GLY A 245 -3.47 -18.95 5.25
CA GLY A 245 -2.11 -18.50 5.52
C GLY A 245 -1.27 -18.29 4.26
N LEU A 246 -0.70 -17.10 4.15
CA LEU A 246 0.40 -16.82 3.24
C LEU A 246 1.57 -17.82 3.52
N PRO A 247 2.33 -18.27 2.51
CA PRO A 247 3.53 -19.08 2.73
C PRO A 247 4.49 -18.35 3.68
N ALA A 248 5.03 -19.09 4.66
CA ALA A 248 5.78 -18.60 5.81
C ALA A 248 7.19 -18.03 5.52
N ASP A 249 7.48 -17.63 4.28
CA ASP A 249 8.82 -17.21 3.84
C ASP A 249 8.87 -15.78 3.28
N GLU A 250 7.91 -14.89 3.61
CA GLU A 250 7.97 -13.49 3.17
C GLU A 250 7.57 -12.48 4.25
N MET A 251 8.13 -11.28 4.12
CA MET A 251 7.97 -10.15 5.03
C MET A 251 6.50 -9.74 5.18
N ASP A 252 5.97 -9.83 6.39
CA ASP A 252 4.61 -9.43 6.73
C ASP A 252 4.41 -7.92 6.57
N LEU A 253 3.38 -7.51 5.84
CA LEU A 253 3.03 -6.11 5.72
C LEU A 253 2.04 -5.71 6.78
N TRP A 254 2.51 -5.02 7.81
CA TRP A 254 1.67 -4.58 8.90
C TRP A 254 1.12 -3.17 8.65
N ASN A 255 -0.19 -3.03 8.81
CA ASN A 255 -0.94 -1.80 8.67
C ASN A 255 -2.00 -1.72 9.77
N PHE A 256 -2.86 -0.71 9.72
CA PHE A 256 -3.94 -0.51 10.69
C PHE A 256 -4.84 -1.75 10.89
N PHE A 257 -4.99 -2.58 9.86
CA PHE A 257 -5.93 -3.71 9.85
C PHE A 257 -5.37 -4.97 10.50
N ASN A 258 -4.09 -5.27 10.29
CA ASN A 258 -3.47 -6.53 10.73
C ASN A 258 -2.43 -6.37 11.84
N LEU A 259 -2.20 -5.15 12.35
CA LEU A 259 -1.38 -4.98 13.54
C LEU A 259 -2.04 -5.66 14.76
N PRO A 260 -1.27 -6.35 15.64
CA PRO A 260 -1.80 -6.83 16.90
C PRO A 260 -2.51 -5.70 17.65
N ARG A 261 -3.68 -6.00 18.23
CA ARG A 261 -4.49 -5.05 18.99
C ARG A 261 -4.54 -5.45 20.46
N THR A 262 -4.80 -4.48 21.32
CA THR A 262 -4.90 -4.69 22.79
C THR A 262 -3.66 -5.32 23.40
N LYS A 263 -2.49 -5.09 22.81
CA LYS A 263 -1.19 -5.58 23.30
C LYS A 263 -0.47 -4.52 24.11
N LYS A 264 0.30 -4.96 25.10
CA LYS A 264 1.34 -4.17 25.76
C LYS A 264 2.66 -4.36 25.01
N ILE A 265 3.16 -3.28 24.44
CA ILE A 265 4.38 -3.26 23.64
C ILE A 265 5.42 -2.43 24.37
N VAL A 266 6.61 -2.99 24.60
CA VAL A 266 7.73 -2.26 25.19
C VAL A 266 8.85 -2.15 24.17
N VAL A 267 9.24 -0.93 23.83
CA VAL A 267 10.39 -0.62 22.98
C VAL A 267 11.58 -0.30 23.87
N LEU A 268 12.61 -1.13 23.81
CA LEU A 268 13.87 -0.92 24.50
C LEU A 268 14.87 -0.24 23.56
N SER A 269 15.44 0.88 23.98
CA SER A 269 16.44 1.62 23.21
C SER A 269 17.58 2.10 24.09
N SER A 270 18.74 2.38 23.48
CA SER A 270 19.91 2.90 24.16
C SER A 270 20.14 4.40 23.94
N ARG A 271 19.29 5.09 23.13
CA ARG A 271 19.53 6.47 22.70
C ARG A 271 18.29 7.35 22.54
N LEU A 272 18.51 8.66 22.61
CA LEU A 272 17.57 9.74 22.32
C LEU A 272 18.06 10.60 21.13
N PRO A 273 17.19 11.09 20.23
CA PRO A 273 15.82 10.64 19.94
C PRO A 273 15.92 9.59 18.81
N ASP A 274 16.20 8.35 19.17
CA ASP A 274 16.46 7.29 18.18
C ASP A 274 15.18 6.87 17.44
N ALA A 275 15.34 6.26 16.28
CA ALA A 275 14.30 5.66 15.44
C ALA A 275 13.32 4.79 16.25
N SER A 276 13.77 4.22 17.37
CA SER A 276 12.97 3.48 18.34
C SER A 276 11.78 4.25 18.94
N MET A 277 11.96 5.55 19.24
CA MET A 277 10.91 6.39 19.83
C MET A 277 9.83 6.74 18.81
N PHE A 278 10.25 6.91 17.55
CA PHE A 278 9.33 7.04 16.42
C PHE A 278 8.64 5.71 16.13
N CYS A 279 9.35 4.58 16.15
CA CYS A 279 8.77 3.24 15.97
C CYS A 279 7.67 2.96 16.99
N GLY A 280 7.92 3.18 18.28
CA GLY A 280 6.91 3.00 19.33
C GLY A 280 5.69 3.92 19.18
N GLY A 281 5.92 5.20 18.87
CA GLY A 281 4.85 6.16 18.62
C GLY A 281 4.01 5.84 17.38
N LEU A 282 4.66 5.36 16.31
CA LEU A 282 3.97 4.93 15.09
C LEU A 282 3.11 3.68 15.32
N LEU A 283 3.63 2.69 16.06
CA LEU A 283 2.86 1.51 16.46
C LEU A 283 1.60 1.88 17.25
N ARG A 284 1.71 2.87 18.13
CA ARG A 284 0.59 3.40 18.89
C ARG A 284 -0.40 4.15 18.01
N SER A 285 0.07 4.98 17.08
CA SER A 285 -0.78 5.73 16.14
C SER A 285 -1.58 4.79 15.23
N LEU A 286 -0.95 3.72 14.74
CA LEU A 286 -1.59 2.71 13.89
C LEU A 286 -2.51 1.75 14.65
N SER A 287 -2.34 1.58 15.97
CA SER A 287 -3.26 0.80 16.79
C SER A 287 -3.45 1.46 18.15
N PRO A 288 -4.40 2.43 18.24
CA PRO A 288 -4.71 3.16 19.47
C PRO A 288 -5.28 2.29 20.60
N LYS A 289 -5.43 0.98 20.39
CA LYS A 289 -5.78 0.01 21.44
C LYS A 289 -4.57 -0.62 22.13
N ASN A 290 -3.36 -0.47 21.57
CA ASN A 290 -2.13 -1.01 22.16
C ASN A 290 -1.51 -0.06 23.19
N ALA A 291 -1.14 -0.55 24.36
CA ALA A 291 -0.35 0.24 25.29
C ALA A 291 1.13 0.15 24.89
N VAL A 292 1.72 1.24 24.42
CA VAL A 292 3.13 1.27 24.00
C VAL A 292 3.97 2.06 25.00
N PHE A 293 5.08 1.48 25.43
CA PHE A 293 6.05 2.07 26.34
C PHE A 293 7.42 2.12 25.69
N GLY A 294 8.07 3.28 25.68
CA GLY A 294 9.46 3.43 25.25
C GLY A 294 10.36 3.50 26.48
N ILE A 295 11.31 2.58 26.62
CA ILE A 295 12.29 2.61 27.70
C ILE A 295 13.66 2.90 27.10
N VAL A 296 14.28 3.99 27.54
CA VAL A 296 15.61 4.39 27.07
C VAL A 296 16.65 4.21 28.17
N LEU A 297 17.70 3.45 27.86
CA LEU A 297 18.90 3.30 28.68
C LEU A 297 19.98 4.26 28.18
N GLU A 298 20.18 5.38 28.87
CA GLU A 298 21.17 6.38 28.46
C GLU A 298 22.53 6.16 29.17
N GLU A 299 23.63 6.25 28.41
CA GLU A 299 25.01 6.02 28.87
C GLU A 299 25.75 7.26 29.43
N SER A 300 25.13 8.44 29.43
CA SER A 300 25.75 9.71 29.82
C SER A 300 25.24 10.24 31.17
N GLY A 301 26.15 10.84 31.95
CA GLY A 301 25.76 11.72 33.05
C GLY A 301 24.93 12.90 32.53
N ALA A 302 24.02 13.44 33.34
CA ALA A 302 23.02 14.43 32.91
C ALA A 302 23.65 15.77 32.45
N THR A 303 24.09 15.83 31.19
CA THR A 303 24.49 17.06 30.50
C THR A 303 23.25 17.86 30.06
N GLU A 304 23.45 19.14 29.74
CA GLU A 304 22.38 20.01 29.22
C GLU A 304 21.81 19.49 27.88
N SER A 305 22.66 18.96 27.01
CA SER A 305 22.26 18.32 25.75
C SER A 305 21.38 17.09 25.98
N THR A 306 21.74 16.21 26.92
CA THR A 306 20.95 15.05 27.33
C THR A 306 19.57 15.45 27.86
N ARG A 307 19.49 16.49 28.70
CA ARG A 307 18.20 16.98 29.24
C ARG A 307 17.30 17.55 28.16
N LEU A 308 17.87 18.22 27.16
CA LEU A 308 17.12 18.72 26.01
C LEU A 308 16.55 17.56 25.17
N LEU A 309 17.37 16.53 24.92
CA LEU A 309 16.96 15.32 24.20
C LEU A 309 15.84 14.55 24.92
N GLU A 310 15.92 14.44 26.25
CA GLU A 310 14.89 13.80 27.07
C GLU A 310 13.56 14.56 26.98
N LYS A 311 13.61 15.90 27.07
CA LYS A 311 12.43 16.76 26.96
C LYS A 311 11.76 16.64 25.58
N GLU A 312 12.55 16.58 24.51
CA GLU A 312 12.04 16.38 23.15
C GLU A 312 11.39 15.00 22.97
N ALA A 313 12.02 13.95 23.49
CA ALA A 313 11.49 12.60 23.43
C ALA A 313 10.18 12.42 24.23
N LEU A 314 10.06 13.09 25.39
CA LEU A 314 8.82 13.12 26.16
C LEU A 314 7.70 13.83 25.40
N SER A 315 7.98 15.00 24.84
CA SER A 315 7.02 15.79 24.05
C SER A 315 6.52 15.01 22.83
N ASN A 316 7.43 14.38 22.09
CA ASN A 316 7.09 13.60 20.89
C ASN A 316 6.36 12.31 21.22
N GLY A 317 6.81 11.60 22.26
CA GLY A 317 6.13 10.41 22.74
C GLY A 317 4.69 10.73 23.10
N HIS A 318 4.46 11.82 23.83
CA HIS A 318 3.11 12.29 24.16
C HIS A 318 2.27 12.59 22.91
N ALA A 319 2.83 13.29 21.91
CA ALA A 319 2.14 13.60 20.65
C ALA A 319 1.73 12.35 19.86
N LEU A 320 2.49 11.26 19.96
CA LEU A 320 2.22 9.97 19.31
C LEU A 320 1.52 8.96 20.25
N GLY A 321 1.14 9.37 21.46
CA GLY A 321 0.48 8.53 22.47
C GLY A 321 1.38 7.47 23.13
N LEU A 322 2.70 7.56 22.94
CA LEU A 322 3.74 6.71 23.54
C LEU A 322 4.07 7.18 24.96
N ARG A 323 4.13 6.25 25.92
CA ARG A 323 4.62 6.54 27.29
C ARG A 323 6.13 6.29 27.38
N CYS A 324 6.91 7.33 27.63
CA CYS A 324 8.36 7.25 27.68
C CYS A 324 8.86 7.12 29.12
N LEU A 325 9.76 6.16 29.37
CA LEU A 325 10.39 5.89 30.66
C LEU A 325 11.91 5.92 30.47
N PHE A 326 12.61 6.59 31.38
CA PHE A 326 14.06 6.78 31.29
C PHE A 326 14.78 6.03 32.39
N VAL A 327 15.77 5.22 32.02
CA VAL A 327 16.68 4.54 32.94
C VAL A 327 18.07 5.10 32.73
N ARG A 328 18.54 5.89 33.69
CA ARG A 328 19.91 6.46 33.63
C ARG A 328 20.93 5.47 34.17
N SER A 329 21.95 5.18 33.36
CA SER A 329 23.13 4.44 33.78
C SER A 329 24.10 5.38 34.52
N LYS A 330 24.60 4.96 35.69
CA LYS A 330 25.64 5.72 36.42
C LYS A 330 27.01 5.29 35.93
N GLN A 331 27.69 6.03 35.05
CA GLN A 331 29.05 5.65 34.64
C GLN A 331 29.94 5.30 35.84
N SER A 332 30.45 4.07 35.87
CA SER A 332 31.66 3.74 36.61
C SER A 332 32.72 3.44 35.56
N LYS A 333 33.96 3.89 35.79
CA LYS A 333 35.09 3.79 34.84
C LYS A 333 35.47 2.34 34.46
N LYS A 334 34.76 1.30 34.94
CA LYS A 334 34.96 -0.11 34.57
C LYS A 334 33.67 -0.73 34.03
N LEU A 335 33.78 -1.32 32.84
CA LEU A 335 32.68 -1.86 32.01
C LEU A 335 31.84 -3.00 32.64
N SER A 336 32.10 -3.45 33.88
CA SER A 336 31.58 -4.70 34.43
C SER A 336 30.65 -4.56 35.66
N SER A 337 30.80 -3.54 36.50
CA SER A 337 30.02 -3.40 37.75
C SER A 337 28.74 -2.57 37.59
N THR A 338 28.73 -1.57 36.70
CA THR A 338 27.53 -0.75 36.44
C THR A 338 26.44 -1.52 35.69
N LYS A 339 26.82 -2.45 34.81
CA LYS A 339 25.89 -3.15 33.92
C LYS A 339 24.86 -4.00 34.66
N LYS A 340 25.23 -4.64 35.79
CA LYS A 340 24.32 -5.53 36.55
C LYS A 340 23.18 -4.78 37.25
N ALA A 341 23.44 -3.58 37.77
CA ALA A 341 22.43 -2.80 38.47
C ALA A 341 21.37 -2.23 37.50
N ASP A 342 21.81 -1.73 36.35
CA ASP A 342 20.91 -1.19 35.33
C ASP A 342 20.15 -2.30 34.58
N GLU A 343 20.80 -3.45 34.36
CA GLU A 343 20.12 -4.68 33.93
C GLU A 343 19.01 -5.07 34.91
N LYS A 344 19.28 -5.07 36.23
CA LYS A 344 18.27 -5.39 37.25
C LYS A 344 17.10 -4.39 37.25
N LYS A 345 17.35 -3.10 37.01
CA LYS A 345 16.27 -2.09 36.90
C LYS A 345 15.40 -2.33 35.67
N LEU A 346 16.02 -2.56 34.51
CA LEU A 346 15.30 -2.84 33.26
C LEU A 346 14.47 -4.12 33.36
N LEU A 347 15.04 -5.19 33.94
CA LEU A 347 14.32 -6.43 34.18
C LEU A 347 13.11 -6.22 35.09
N ARG A 348 13.25 -5.51 36.22
CA ARG A 348 12.11 -5.19 37.10
C ARG A 348 11.04 -4.38 36.39
N LEU A 349 11.43 -3.45 35.52
CA LEU A 349 10.49 -2.64 34.77
C LEU A 349 9.72 -3.47 33.73
N LEU A 350 10.42 -4.38 33.04
CA LEU A 350 9.78 -5.36 32.14
C LEU A 350 8.84 -6.30 32.90
N ASP A 351 9.24 -6.81 34.07
CA ASP A 351 8.40 -7.65 34.93
C ASP A 351 7.13 -6.90 35.37
N SER A 352 7.28 -5.62 35.74
CA SER A 352 6.15 -4.77 36.15
C SER A 352 5.19 -4.47 34.99
N LEU A 353 5.70 -4.25 33.79
CA LEU A 353 4.87 -3.92 32.62
C LEU A 353 4.23 -5.19 32.02
N ALA A 354 4.90 -6.33 32.14
CA ALA A 354 4.55 -7.62 31.57
C ALA A 354 4.13 -7.49 30.09
N PRO A 355 5.04 -7.05 29.19
CA PRO A 355 4.72 -6.83 27.79
C PRO A 355 4.39 -8.13 27.04
N ASP A 356 3.42 -8.05 26.14
CA ASP A 356 3.16 -9.07 25.12
C ASP A 356 4.25 -9.07 24.05
N ILE A 357 4.80 -7.89 23.72
CA ILE A 357 5.81 -7.70 22.67
C ILE A 357 6.95 -6.84 23.23
N VAL A 358 8.17 -7.35 23.12
CA VAL A 358 9.41 -6.63 23.44
C VAL A 358 10.15 -6.32 22.16
N LEU A 359 10.33 -5.03 21.88
CA LEU A 359 11.08 -4.51 20.74
C LEU A 359 12.50 -4.15 21.17
N VAL A 360 13.49 -4.72 20.49
CA VAL A 360 14.92 -4.48 20.74
C VAL A 360 15.63 -3.99 19.48
N PRO A 361 16.78 -3.31 19.59
CA PRO A 361 17.59 -2.99 18.43
C PRO A 361 18.01 -4.25 17.68
N ASN A 362 18.16 -4.12 16.36
CA ASN A 362 18.66 -5.17 15.49
C ASN A 362 20.04 -5.69 15.95
N ARG A 363 20.31 -6.97 15.65
CA ARG A 363 21.57 -7.65 15.98
C ARG A 363 22.76 -7.18 15.15
N PHE A 364 22.51 -6.70 13.93
CA PHE A 364 23.57 -6.31 12.98
C PHE A 364 24.00 -4.86 13.19
N HIS A 365 25.30 -4.59 13.03
CA HIS A 365 25.93 -3.25 13.08
C HIS A 365 25.65 -2.39 14.34
N CYS A 366 25.26 -3.00 15.46
CA CYS A 366 24.85 -2.28 16.67
C CYS A 366 26.02 -1.85 17.59
N GLY A 367 25.82 -0.78 18.39
CA GLY A 367 26.79 -0.30 19.39
C GLY A 367 26.86 -1.17 20.65
N ALA A 368 27.77 -0.86 21.58
CA ALA A 368 27.89 -1.61 22.85
C ALA A 368 26.63 -1.49 23.74
N SER A 369 25.99 -0.33 23.70
CA SER A 369 24.76 0.04 24.42
C SER A 369 23.55 -0.71 23.85
N ASP A 370 23.40 -0.76 22.53
CA ASP A 370 22.37 -1.56 21.85
C ASP A 370 22.51 -3.05 22.13
N ARG A 371 23.75 -3.59 22.10
CA ARG A 371 24.02 -4.98 22.48
C ARG A 371 23.55 -5.29 23.90
N LEU A 372 23.74 -4.36 24.84
CA LEU A 372 23.31 -4.53 26.22
C LEU A 372 21.79 -4.54 26.31
N VAL A 373 21.12 -3.54 25.74
CA VAL A 373 19.65 -3.42 25.75
C VAL A 373 19.00 -4.64 25.08
N ARG A 374 19.52 -5.05 23.93
CA ARG A 374 19.10 -6.26 23.22
C ARG A 374 19.28 -7.51 24.07
N LYS A 375 20.46 -7.69 24.69
CA LYS A 375 20.73 -8.84 25.56
C LYS A 375 19.70 -8.94 26.69
N ILE A 376 19.33 -7.80 27.30
CA ILE A 376 18.34 -7.74 28.37
C ILE A 376 16.96 -8.16 27.85
N GLY A 377 16.50 -7.58 26.74
CA GLY A 377 15.22 -7.92 26.13
C GLY A 377 15.13 -9.40 25.74
N VAL A 378 16.15 -9.91 25.04
CA VAL A 378 16.24 -11.34 24.65
C VAL A 378 16.21 -12.26 25.88
N SER A 379 16.99 -11.93 26.93
CA SER A 379 17.06 -12.71 28.17
C SER A 379 15.73 -12.70 28.94
N TRP A 380 15.04 -11.56 28.94
CA TRP A 380 13.72 -11.44 29.54
C TRP A 380 12.68 -12.26 28.77
N THR A 381 12.60 -12.11 27.44
CA THR A 381 11.60 -12.83 26.63
C THR A 381 11.80 -14.34 26.66
N LYS A 382 13.05 -14.84 26.68
CA LYS A 382 13.33 -16.28 26.85
C LYS A 382 12.77 -16.88 28.15
N ARG A 383 12.61 -16.06 29.20
CA ARG A 383 12.03 -16.48 30.49
C ARG A 383 10.50 -16.34 30.54
N HIS A 384 9.90 -15.68 29.55
CA HIS A 384 8.48 -15.36 29.49
C HIS A 384 7.89 -15.83 28.17
N ALA A 385 7.54 -17.13 28.09
CA ALA A 385 7.07 -17.80 26.87
C ALA A 385 5.79 -17.23 26.24
N ARG A 386 5.06 -16.34 26.94
CA ARG A 386 3.87 -15.64 26.41
C ARG A 386 4.21 -14.32 25.70
N SER A 387 5.46 -13.88 25.79
CA SER A 387 5.92 -12.63 25.20
C SER A 387 6.71 -12.92 23.92
N CYS A 388 6.52 -12.08 22.91
CA CYS A 388 7.24 -12.15 21.63
C CYS A 388 8.41 -11.16 21.62
N LEU A 389 9.51 -11.51 20.96
CA LEU A 389 10.65 -10.62 20.76
C LEU A 389 10.66 -10.15 19.31
N TRP A 390 10.67 -8.83 19.10
CA TRP A 390 10.80 -8.22 17.79
C TRP A 390 12.06 -7.36 17.75
N SER A 391 12.65 -7.22 16.57
CA SER A 391 13.77 -6.32 16.30
C SER A 391 13.37 -5.17 15.40
N PHE A 392 13.98 -4.00 15.60
CA PHE A 392 13.82 -2.82 14.75
C PHE A 392 15.16 -2.26 14.30
N GLU A 393 15.18 -1.46 13.23
CA GLU A 393 16.39 -0.76 12.78
C GLU A 393 16.72 0.44 13.67
N SER A 394 17.98 0.60 14.06
CA SER A 394 18.47 1.83 14.70
C SER A 394 19.28 2.68 13.71
N ASP A 395 19.66 3.89 14.15
CA ASP A 395 20.59 4.79 13.45
C ASP A 395 21.88 4.10 12.94
N ARG A 396 22.31 3.01 13.61
CA ARG A 396 23.54 2.27 13.32
C ARG A 396 23.32 0.80 12.97
N GLY A 397 22.14 0.26 13.25
CA GLY A 397 21.82 -1.17 13.08
C GLY A 397 20.77 -1.42 12.01
N LEU A 398 21.22 -1.56 10.76
CA LEU A 398 20.37 -1.86 9.59
C LEU A 398 20.12 -3.35 9.39
N PHE A 399 18.96 -3.70 8.85
CA PHE A 399 18.73 -5.07 8.39
C PHE A 399 19.54 -5.35 7.13
N GLU A 400 20.07 -6.57 7.04
CA GLU A 400 20.57 -7.09 5.76
C GLU A 400 19.38 -7.31 4.81
N PRO A 401 19.57 -7.18 3.47
CA PRO A 401 18.52 -7.49 2.51
C PRO A 401 17.89 -8.86 2.78
N GLY A 402 16.54 -8.92 2.83
CA GLY A 402 15.79 -10.16 3.09
C GLY A 402 15.79 -10.65 4.54
N SER A 403 16.45 -9.95 5.47
CA SER A 403 16.49 -10.34 6.90
C SER A 403 15.35 -9.78 7.75
N ALA A 404 14.58 -8.82 7.22
CA ALA A 404 13.36 -8.33 7.86
C ALA A 404 12.20 -9.29 7.58
N SER A 405 11.37 -9.53 8.59
CA SER A 405 10.17 -10.37 8.47
C SER A 405 8.88 -9.58 8.53
N ALA A 406 8.93 -8.26 8.75
CA ALA A 406 7.78 -7.38 8.63
C ALA A 406 8.18 -5.96 8.18
N ALA A 407 7.28 -5.27 7.48
CA ALA A 407 7.37 -3.82 7.26
C ALA A 407 6.03 -3.14 7.53
N PHE A 408 6.09 -1.90 7.98
CA PHE A 408 4.89 -1.10 8.16
C PHE A 408 4.50 -0.33 6.92
N GLU A 409 3.25 -0.53 6.49
CA GLU A 409 2.59 0.34 5.54
C GLU A 409 1.96 1.53 6.31
N PHE A 410 2.41 2.74 5.98
CA PHE A 410 1.90 3.96 6.57
C PHE A 410 0.94 4.66 5.62
N GLY A 411 -0.20 5.13 6.15
CA GLY A 411 -1.02 6.12 5.45
C GLY A 411 -0.26 7.46 5.32
N VAL A 412 -0.61 8.25 4.30
CA VAL A 412 0.02 9.56 4.02
C VAL A 412 0.00 10.48 5.26
N ASP A 413 -1.08 10.44 6.04
CA ASP A 413 -1.24 11.27 7.25
C ASP A 413 -0.23 10.90 8.35
N VAL A 414 0.01 9.61 8.56
CA VAL A 414 0.97 9.12 9.56
C VAL A 414 2.41 9.47 9.14
N MET A 415 2.70 9.38 7.84
CA MET A 415 4.00 9.82 7.31
C MET A 415 4.20 11.33 7.43
N LEU A 416 3.14 12.12 7.19
CA LEU A 416 3.19 13.56 7.36
C LEU A 416 3.39 13.93 8.84
N GLN A 417 2.70 13.26 9.76
CA GLN A 417 2.90 13.44 11.20
C GLN A 417 4.34 13.11 11.62
N LYS A 418 4.89 11.99 11.14
CA LYS A 418 6.29 11.61 11.37
C LYS A 418 7.26 12.66 10.84
N TYR A 419 7.06 13.10 9.60
CA TYR A 419 7.88 14.14 8.96
C TYR A 419 7.84 15.46 9.74
N LEU A 420 6.64 15.91 10.13
CA LEU A 420 6.46 17.13 10.92
C LEU A 420 7.05 17.01 12.33
N ALA A 421 6.98 15.83 12.96
CA ALA A 421 7.58 15.57 14.25
C ALA A 421 9.11 15.60 14.19
N ILE A 422 9.73 14.98 13.18
CA ILE A 422 11.19 15.03 12.95
C ILE A 422 11.65 16.47 12.72
N ARG A 423 10.91 17.24 11.91
CA ARG A 423 11.27 18.63 11.57
C ARG A 423 11.22 19.59 12.77
N LYS A 424 10.51 19.25 13.84
CA LYS A 424 10.38 20.08 15.06
C LYS A 424 11.50 19.87 16.08
N LEU A 425 12.41 18.91 15.87
CA LEU A 425 13.51 18.60 16.78
C LEU A 425 14.59 19.71 16.76
N ARG A 426 14.75 20.46 17.86
CA ARG A 426 15.81 21.46 18.01
C ARG A 426 17.17 20.80 18.21
N SER A 427 17.24 19.64 18.87
CA SER A 427 18.47 18.85 18.98
C SER A 427 19.01 18.41 17.61
N PHE A 428 18.13 18.04 16.68
CA PHE A 428 18.51 17.78 15.29
C PHE A 428 18.92 19.06 14.57
N VAL A 429 18.27 20.20 14.79
CA VAL A 429 18.70 21.47 14.17
C VAL A 429 20.05 21.97 14.73
N ILE A 430 20.36 21.68 16.00
CA ILE A 430 21.62 22.08 16.65
C ILE A 430 22.75 21.07 16.37
N ALA A 431 22.45 19.77 16.21
CA ALA A 431 23.43 18.73 15.88
C ALA A 431 23.58 18.45 14.37
N ALA A 432 22.64 18.86 13.51
CA ALA A 432 22.64 18.47 12.10
C ALA A 432 23.07 19.59 11.15
N ARG A 433 24.38 19.65 10.88
CA ARG A 433 24.79 19.19 9.55
C ARG A 433 24.38 17.73 9.55
N ILE A 434 23.34 17.34 8.81
CA ILE A 434 22.91 15.93 8.68
C ILE A 434 24.17 15.09 8.63
N ASP A 435 24.47 14.35 9.69
CA ASP A 435 25.78 13.73 9.78
C ASP A 435 25.90 12.70 8.66
N LEU A 436 27.13 12.42 8.26
CA LEU A 436 27.40 11.56 7.12
C LEU A 436 26.72 10.19 7.30
N GLU A 437 26.59 9.70 8.54
CA GLU A 437 25.89 8.47 8.89
C GLU A 437 24.38 8.55 8.57
N SER A 438 23.66 9.59 9.00
CA SER A 438 22.23 9.77 8.72
C SER A 438 21.95 10.02 7.23
N LYS A 439 22.85 10.73 6.55
CA LYS A 439 22.79 10.94 5.11
C LYS A 439 23.03 9.63 4.36
N ASN A 440 24.04 8.87 4.76
CA ASN A 440 24.33 7.54 4.23
C ASN A 440 23.21 6.53 4.54
N LEU A 441 22.56 6.62 5.70
CA LEU A 441 21.40 5.82 6.07
C LEU A 441 20.22 6.11 5.14
N SER A 442 19.96 7.39 4.87
CA SER A 442 18.92 7.81 3.91
C SER A 442 19.24 7.39 2.48
N VAL A 443 20.52 7.43 2.08
CA VAL A 443 21.00 7.04 0.74
C VAL A 443 21.01 5.51 0.60
N PHE A 444 21.45 4.77 1.61
CA PHE A 444 21.40 3.31 1.66
C PHE A 444 19.96 2.81 1.67
N ARG A 445 19.06 3.40 2.45
CA ARG A 445 17.62 3.16 2.36
C ARG A 445 17.09 3.46 0.95
N ARG A 446 17.58 4.52 0.30
CA ARG A 446 17.25 4.87 -1.09
C ARG A 446 17.91 3.97 -2.15
N ILE A 447 18.84 3.07 -1.80
CA ILE A 447 19.49 2.15 -2.75
C ILE A 447 19.01 0.72 -2.50
N SER A 448 19.06 0.24 -1.25
CA SER A 448 18.74 -1.13 -0.85
C SER A 448 17.22 -1.41 -0.77
N LEU A 449 16.39 -0.40 -0.46
CA LEU A 449 14.92 -0.55 -0.44
C LEU A 449 14.28 -0.15 -1.78
N TYR A 450 15.02 0.53 -2.65
CA TYR A 450 14.51 1.16 -3.88
C TYR A 450 14.07 0.15 -4.93
N GLU A 451 14.74 -0.98 -5.06
CA GLU A 451 14.28 -2.05 -5.95
C GLU A 451 13.19 -2.87 -5.26
N TRP A 452 13.41 -3.35 -4.04
CA TRP A 452 12.47 -4.31 -3.45
C TRP A 452 11.16 -3.70 -2.88
N LEU A 453 11.19 -2.57 -2.16
CA LEU A 453 9.96 -1.98 -1.58
C LEU A 453 9.13 -1.18 -2.60
N SER A 454 9.77 -0.45 -3.52
CA SER A 454 9.03 0.26 -4.59
C SER A 454 8.39 -0.72 -5.55
N GLU A 455 9.03 -1.89 -5.74
CA GLU A 455 8.51 -2.99 -6.51
C GLU A 455 7.63 -3.96 -5.71
N SER A 456 7.45 -3.82 -4.40
CA SER A 456 6.56 -4.72 -3.64
C SER A 456 5.36 -4.02 -3.04
N LEU A 457 5.46 -2.73 -2.66
CA LEU A 457 4.51 -2.07 -1.76
C LEU A 457 3.72 -0.90 -2.35
N LEU A 458 3.95 -0.53 -3.62
CA LEU A 458 3.26 0.61 -4.28
C LEU A 458 3.30 1.95 -3.51
N LEU A 459 4.19 2.10 -2.53
CA LEU A 459 4.39 3.36 -1.82
C LEU A 459 4.91 4.42 -2.81
N PRO A 460 4.42 5.68 -2.76
CA PRO A 460 5.01 6.77 -3.53
C PRO A 460 6.53 6.80 -3.31
N MET A 461 7.32 6.99 -4.38
CA MET A 461 8.79 6.82 -4.33
C MET A 461 9.49 7.67 -3.25
N HIS A 462 8.91 8.80 -2.86
CA HIS A 462 9.46 9.67 -1.80
C HIS A 462 9.09 9.22 -0.38
N LEU A 463 8.12 8.31 -0.25
CA LEU A 463 7.56 7.81 1.00
C LEU A 463 8.10 6.44 1.43
N ALA A 464 8.63 5.65 0.49
CA ALA A 464 9.28 4.37 0.78
C ALA A 464 10.49 4.50 1.74
N ALA A 465 11.14 5.66 1.77
CA ALA A 465 12.23 5.98 2.70
C ALA A 465 11.78 6.11 4.18
N PHE A 466 10.47 6.10 4.44
CA PHE A 466 9.88 6.24 5.77
C PHE A 466 9.30 4.95 6.34
N ALA A 467 9.34 3.83 5.59
CA ALA A 467 8.95 2.52 6.07
C ALA A 467 9.83 2.08 7.26
N GLU A 468 9.21 1.52 8.30
CA GLU A 468 9.93 0.91 9.42
C GLU A 468 9.90 -0.60 9.23
N LEU A 469 11.09 -1.21 9.25
CA LEU A 469 11.27 -2.64 9.12
C LEU A 469 11.39 -3.29 10.50
N PHE A 470 10.88 -4.52 10.59
CA PHE A 470 10.95 -5.32 11.79
C PHE A 470 11.32 -6.77 11.46
N LEU A 471 11.90 -7.44 12.44
CA LEU A 471 12.11 -8.88 12.42
C LEU A 471 11.46 -9.50 13.65
N VAL A 472 10.49 -10.37 13.45
CA VAL A 472 9.91 -11.22 14.49
C VAL A 472 10.91 -12.32 14.78
N GLU A 473 11.47 -12.32 15.99
CA GLU A 473 12.44 -13.33 16.40
C GLU A 473 11.72 -14.52 17.02
N LYS A 474 11.97 -15.71 16.45
CA LYS A 474 11.55 -16.98 17.06
C LYS A 474 12.31 -17.17 18.37
N THR A 475 11.73 -16.77 19.49
CA THR A 475 12.23 -17.13 20.81
C THR A 475 11.77 -18.55 21.10
N GLY A 476 12.71 -19.50 21.10
CA GLY A 476 12.41 -20.93 21.23
C GLY A 476 11.37 -21.23 22.30
N LYS A 477 10.30 -21.92 21.87
CA LYS A 477 9.07 -22.34 22.58
C LYS A 477 7.87 -21.39 22.46
N GLY A 478 7.14 -21.49 21.35
CA GLY A 478 5.79 -20.93 21.16
C GLY A 478 5.53 -20.50 19.71
N ASN A 479 4.38 -20.91 19.16
CA ASN A 479 3.93 -20.72 17.77
C ASN A 479 3.96 -19.27 17.28
#